data_AF-A0A7M4F4F9-F1
#
_entry.id   AF-A0A7M4F4F9-F1
#
_cell.length_a   1.000
_cell.length_b   1.000
_cell.length_c   1.000
_cell.angle_alpha   90.00
_cell.angle_beta   90.00
_cell.angle_gamma   90.00
#
_symmetry.space_group_name_H-M   'P 1'
#
loop_
_entity.id
_entity.type
_entity.pdbx_description
1 polymer ?
#
loop_
_entity_poly.entity_id
_entity_poly.type
_entity_poly.pdbx_seq_one_letter_code
_entity_poly.pdbx_strand_id
1 'polypeptide(L)'
;MLYFLSFLSFSQKGVQGIIIVNSEGIPIKSTVDNSTTMQYAGLMHSFIMKARSTVREIDPQNDLTFLRIRSKKNEIMVAPGKRALNIQ
;
A
#
# COMPACT_ATOMS: atom_id res chain seq x y z
N MET A 1 7.35 -0.80 10.84
CA MET A 1 7.45 -1.12 9.39
C MET A 1 6.45 -0.24 8.67
N LEU A 2 6.87 0.70 7.81
CA LEU A 2 5.94 1.59 7.10
C LEU A 2 5.36 0.86 5.88
N TYR A 3 4.04 0.84 5.72
CA TYR A 3 3.42 0.54 4.43
C TYR A 3 3.13 1.88 3.74
N PHE A 4 3.60 1.99 2.50
CA PHE A 4 3.31 3.12 1.64
C PHE A 4 2.11 2.75 0.77
N LEU A 5 0.96 3.37 1.00
CA LEU A 5 -0.17 3.37 0.07
C LEU A 5 0.00 4.64 -0.79
N SER A 6 0.63 4.51 -1.94
CA SER A 6 0.64 5.59 -2.92
C SER A 6 -0.48 5.35 -3.91
N PHE A 7 -1.39 6.29 -4.08
CA PHE A 7 -1.96 6.47 -5.42
C PHE A 7 -0.91 7.24 -6.22
N LEU A 8 0.06 6.57 -6.84
CA LEU A 8 1.18 7.14 -7.62
C LEU A 8 2.18 8.10 -6.91
N SER A 9 3.38 8.18 -7.47
CA SER A 9 4.57 8.89 -6.96
C SER A 9 4.39 10.41 -6.90
N PHE A 10 5.07 11.06 -5.94
CA PHE A 10 5.08 12.49 -5.60
C PHE A 10 5.41 13.47 -6.76
N SER A 11 5.60 12.97 -7.98
CA SER A 11 5.96 13.73 -9.18
C SER A 11 5.11 13.40 -10.42
N GLN A 12 4.08 12.55 -10.32
CA GLN A 12 3.26 12.16 -11.48
C GLN A 12 1.88 12.84 -11.49
N LYS A 13 1.51 13.44 -12.62
CA LYS A 13 0.13 13.91 -12.88
C LYS A 13 -0.82 12.72 -12.75
N GLY A 14 -1.72 12.73 -11.75
CA GLY A 14 -2.74 11.70 -11.56
C GLY A 14 -2.84 11.08 -10.16
N VAL A 15 -1.95 11.47 -9.23
CA VAL A 15 -2.04 11.07 -7.82
C VAL A 15 -3.27 11.65 -7.16
N GLN A 16 -4.17 10.78 -6.68
CA GLN A 16 -5.37 11.21 -5.93
C GLN A 16 -5.13 11.30 -4.42
N GLY A 17 -4.19 10.53 -3.87
CA GLY A 17 -3.97 10.48 -2.43
C GLY A 17 -2.79 9.60 -2.02
N ILE A 18 -2.22 9.91 -0.86
CA ILE A 18 -1.15 9.11 -0.26
C ILE A 18 -1.57 8.80 1.17
N ILE A 19 -1.43 7.53 1.56
CA ILE A 19 -1.67 7.05 2.93
C ILE A 19 -0.43 6.27 3.37
N ILE A 20 0.19 6.69 4.46
CA ILE A 20 1.31 6.01 5.08
C ILE A 20 0.78 5.37 6.35
N VAL A 21 0.93 4.05 6.49
CA VAL A 21 0.47 3.31 7.68
C VAL A 21 1.62 2.55 8.35
N ASN A 22 1.53 2.35 9.65
CA ASN A 22 2.51 1.59 10.43
C ASN A 22 2.28 0.07 10.28
N SER A 23 3.08 -0.74 10.98
CA SER A 23 2.99 -2.21 10.94
C SER A 23 1.65 -2.77 11.42
N GLU A 24 0.90 -1.99 12.19
CA GLU A 24 -0.38 -2.36 12.82
C GLU A 24 -1.57 -1.89 11.97
N GLY A 25 -1.33 -1.25 10.82
CA GLY A 25 -2.38 -0.70 9.97
C GLY A 25 -2.92 0.65 10.47
N ILE A 26 -2.21 1.34 11.37
CA ILE A 26 -2.58 2.67 11.86
C ILE A 26 -1.97 3.74 10.93
N PRO A 27 -2.76 4.68 10.39
CA PRO A 27 -2.25 5.78 9.58
C PRO A 27 -1.30 6.70 10.35
N ILE A 28 -0.14 6.98 9.78
CA ILE A 28 0.85 7.95 10.26
C ILE A 28 0.71 9.29 9.53
N LYS A 29 0.48 9.24 8.22
CA LYS A 29 0.35 10.43 7.36
C LYS A 29 -0.62 10.14 6.23
N SER A 30 -1.48 11.10 5.91
CA SER A 30 -2.39 10.99 4.78
C SER A 30 -2.59 12.35 4.11
N THR A 31 -2.83 12.34 2.80
CA THR A 31 -3.34 13.51 2.05
C THR A 31 -4.84 13.38 1.73
N VAL A 32 -5.47 12.31 2.20
CA VAL A 32 -6.89 11.99 2.03
C VAL A 32 -7.62 12.30 3.34
N ASP A 33 -8.94 12.49 3.30
CA ASP A 33 -9.74 12.69 4.50
C ASP A 33 -9.59 11.53 5.51
N ASN A 34 -9.80 11.83 6.79
CA ASN A 34 -9.51 10.89 7.87
C ASN A 34 -10.40 9.63 7.80
N SER A 35 -11.68 9.78 7.48
CA SER A 35 -12.62 8.65 7.38
C SER A 35 -12.18 7.64 6.32
N THR A 36 -11.86 8.14 5.13
CA THR A 36 -11.37 7.33 4.01
C THR A 36 -10.02 6.72 4.33
N THR A 37 -9.12 7.49 4.94
CA THR A 37 -7.80 7.03 5.36
C THR A 37 -7.89 5.83 6.30
N MET A 38 -8.71 5.90 7.34
CA MET A 38 -8.90 4.82 8.31
C MET A 38 -9.48 3.57 7.64
N GLN A 39 -10.46 3.74 6.75
CA GLN A 39 -11.06 2.64 6.01
C GLN A 39 -10.04 1.93 5.12
N TYR A 40 -9.29 2.68 4.31
CA TYR A 40 -8.27 2.10 3.43
C TYR A 40 -7.16 1.44 4.22
N ALA A 41 -6.71 2.04 5.32
CA ALA A 41 -5.65 1.47 6.15
C ALA A 41 -6.01 0.09 6.70
N GLY A 42 -7.20 -0.07 7.28
CA GLY A 42 -7.65 -1.35 7.82
C GLY A 42 -7.86 -2.43 6.75
N LEU A 43 -8.51 -2.07 5.64
CA LEU A 43 -8.78 -3.01 4.54
C LEU A 43 -7.48 -3.45 3.85
N MET A 44 -6.59 -2.49 3.56
CA MET A 44 -5.32 -2.78 2.88
C MET A 44 -4.36 -3.56 3.78
N HIS A 45 -4.35 -3.28 5.08
CA HIS A 45 -3.54 -4.04 6.03
C HIS A 45 -3.90 -5.54 6.00
N SER A 46 -5.20 -5.86 6.17
CA SER A 46 -5.69 -7.23 6.12
C SER A 46 -5.41 -7.90 4.77
N PHE A 47 -5.60 -7.16 3.68
CA PHE A 47 -5.34 -7.66 2.33
C PHE A 47 -3.85 -8.00 2.11
N ILE A 48 -2.94 -7.10 2.49
CA ILE A 48 -1.50 -7.29 2.33
C ILE A 48 -0.99 -8.46 3.16
N MET A 49 -1.51 -8.65 4.37
CA MET A 49 -1.17 -9.80 5.21
C MET A 49 -1.55 -11.11 4.51
N LYS A 50 -2.74 -11.18 3.91
CA LYS A 50 -3.17 -12.37 3.16
C LYS A 50 -2.34 -12.58 1.90
N ALA A 51 -2.13 -11.53 1.10
CA ALA A 51 -1.35 -11.59 -0.13
C ALA A 51 0.10 -12.04 0.12
N ARG A 52 0.72 -11.54 1.19
CA ARG A 52 2.07 -11.96 1.59
C ARG A 52 2.12 -13.44 1.97
N SER A 53 1.12 -13.94 2.73
CA SER A 53 1.03 -15.36 3.05
C SER A 53 0.88 -16.21 1.80
N THR A 54 0.03 -15.81 0.85
CA THR A 54 -0.17 -16.54 -0.42
C THR A 54 1.10 -16.58 -1.28
N VAL A 55 1.87 -15.48 -1.36
CA VAL A 55 3.17 -15.49 -2.06
C VAL A 55 4.13 -16.51 -1.43
N ARG A 56 4.18 -16.58 -0.10
CA ARG A 56 5.03 -17.52 0.64
C ARG A 56 4.55 -18.97 0.56
N GLU A 57 3.25 -19.19 0.42
CA GLU A 57 2.68 -20.52 0.19
C GLU A 57 3.08 -21.08 -1.18
N ILE A 58 3.26 -20.22 -2.19
CA ILE A 58 3.74 -20.61 -3.53
C ILE A 58 5.25 -20.88 -3.51
N ASP A 59 6.03 -19.95 -2.95
CA ASP A 59 7.48 -20.10 -2.76
C ASP A 59 7.90 -19.43 -1.43
N PRO A 60 8.33 -20.22 -0.43
CA PRO A 60 8.74 -19.69 0.87
C PRO A 60 9.92 -18.72 0.83
N GLN A 61 10.71 -18.71 -0.26
CA GLN A 61 11.85 -17.80 -0.43
C GLN A 61 11.43 -16.42 -0.95
N ASN A 62 10.20 -16.28 -1.45
CA ASN A 62 9.69 -15.04 -2.01
C ASN A 62 9.02 -14.18 -0.92
N ASP A 63 9.17 -12.86 -1.01
CA ASP A 63 8.43 -11.91 -0.18
C ASP A 63 7.70 -10.90 -1.07
N LEU A 64 6.52 -10.47 -0.61
CA LEU A 64 5.76 -9.44 -1.32
C LEU A 64 6.52 -8.12 -1.21
N THR A 65 6.95 -7.58 -2.34
CA THR A 65 7.72 -6.31 -2.41
C THR A 65 6.86 -5.14 -2.84
N PHE A 66 5.93 -5.39 -3.76
CA PHE A 66 5.08 -4.38 -4.34
C PHE A 66 3.78 -5.01 -4.85
N LEU A 67 2.68 -4.28 -4.70
CA LEU A 67 1.36 -4.69 -5.14
C LEU A 67 0.69 -3.53 -5.88
N ARG A 68 0.13 -3.82 -7.05
CA ARG A 68 -0.65 -2.87 -7.86
C ARG A 68 -2.03 -3.43 -8.11
N ILE A 69 -3.05 -2.77 -7.57
CA ILE A 69 -4.45 -3.11 -7.79
C ILE A 69 -5.05 -2.04 -8.71
N ARG A 70 -5.45 -2.45 -9.92
CA ARG A 70 -6.12 -1.56 -10.87
C ARG A 70 -7.61 -1.90 -10.94
N SER A 71 -8.44 -0.88 -10.73
CA SER A 71 -9.89 -0.93 -10.97
C SER A 71 -10.26 -0.04 -12.15
N LYS A 72 -11.53 -0.04 -12.55
CA LYS A 72 -12.02 0.86 -13.62
C LYS A 72 -11.90 2.34 -13.24
N LYS A 73 -12.03 2.68 -11.96
CA LYS A 73 -12.03 4.06 -11.47
C LYS A 73 -10.66 4.50 -10.97
N ASN A 74 -9.98 3.61 -10.25
CA ASN A 74 -8.81 3.95 -9.46
C ASN A 74 -7.71 2.89 -9.56
N GLU A 75 -6.49 3.31 -9.27
CA GLU A 75 -5.33 2.44 -9.13
C GLU A 75 -4.70 2.63 -7.77
N ILE A 76 -4.45 1.52 -7.07
CA ILE A 76 -3.85 1.50 -5.73
C ILE A 76 -2.50 0.80 -5.84
N MET A 77 -1.44 1.47 -5.39
CA MET A 77 -0.10 0.90 -5.31
C MET A 77 0.30 0.79 -3.85
N VAL A 78 0.73 -0.40 -3.45
CA VAL A 78 1.11 -0.73 -2.07
C VAL A 78 2.50 -1.31 -2.04
N ALA A 79 3.36 -0.71 -1.22
CA ALA A 79 4.71 -1.21 -0.96
C ALA A 79 4.85 -1.61 0.52
N PRO A 80 4.79 -2.92 0.84
CA PRO A 80 5.09 -3.42 2.17
C PRO A 80 6.60 -3.46 2.44
N GLY A 81 7.12 -2.61 3.35
CA GLY A 81 8.49 -2.72 3.87
C GLY A 81 9.37 -1.46 3.74
N LYS A 82 10.67 -1.63 4.03
CA LYS A 82 11.67 -0.53 4.10
C LYS A 82 12.15 0.00 2.74
N ARG A 83 11.92 -0.72 1.65
CA ARG A 83 12.28 -0.25 0.32
C ARG A 83 11.14 0.62 -0.20
N ALA A 84 11.23 1.91 0.07
CA ALA A 84 10.61 2.88 -0.83
C ALA A 84 11.14 2.54 -2.22
N LEU A 85 10.30 1.96 -3.08
CA LEU A 85 10.63 1.89 -4.49
C LEU A 85 10.86 3.35 -4.89
N ASN A 86 12.08 3.69 -5.31
CA ASN A 86 12.33 4.95 -5.97
C ASN A 86 11.56 4.90 -7.29
N ILE A 87 10.31 5.35 -7.25
CA ILE A 87 9.49 5.53 -8.45
C ILE A 87 9.99 6.83 -9.08
N GLN A 88 11.06 6.72 -9.89
CA GLN A 88 11.47 7.76 -10.82
C GLN A 88 10.36 8.01 -11.85
#